data_AF-A0A0H2QZ90-F1
#
_entry.id   AF-A0A0H2QZ90-F1
#
_cell.length_a   1.000
_cell.length_b   1.000
_cell.length_c   1.000
_cell.angle_alpha   90.00
_cell.angle_beta   90.00
_cell.angle_gamma   90.00
#
_symmetry.space_group_name_H-M   'P 1'
#
loop_
_entity.id
_entity.type
_entity.pdbx_description
1 polymer ?
#
loop_
_entity_poly.entity_id
_entity_poly.type
_entity_poly.pdbx_seq_one_letter_code
_entity_poly.pdbx_strand_id
1 'polypeptide(L)'
;MFPPRPLSDRRKHDIIANYCRDFEAANIDEAGCAVCGRLTVLTDSVPIADVDLDFLQRYTKSVTRAERHDVKESVRPIDGPPIDKMCTIVCKSCTQDVQRKKLPKMSLANGLWLGEVPPILKELTFAERLLIAKVRTNKFAVKVDSGMHKTKCNIIAFENPVPQIYE
;
A
#
# COMPACT_ATOMS: atom_id res chain seq x y z
N MET A 1 8.63 -34.13 -27.66
CA MET A 1 8.55 -33.74 -29.09
C MET A 1 8.48 -32.22 -29.12
N PHE A 2 9.55 -31.59 -29.59
CA PHE A 2 9.70 -30.13 -29.69
C PHE A 2 10.07 -29.83 -31.14
N PRO A 3 9.54 -28.76 -31.75
CA PRO A 3 8.64 -27.76 -31.17
C PRO A 3 7.18 -28.24 -31.03
N PRO A 4 6.38 -27.60 -30.16
CA PRO A 4 4.94 -27.82 -30.12
C PRO A 4 4.28 -27.42 -31.45
N ARG A 5 3.11 -28.01 -31.73
CA ARG A 5 2.34 -27.66 -32.94
C ARG A 5 1.87 -26.20 -32.87
N PRO A 6 1.81 -25.48 -34.01
CA PRO A 6 1.29 -24.13 -34.05
C PRO A 6 -0.15 -24.02 -33.53
N LEU A 7 -0.49 -22.87 -32.94
CA LEU A 7 -1.86 -22.52 -32.56
C LEU A 7 -2.75 -22.44 -33.80
N SER A 8 -4.01 -22.90 -33.70
CA SER A 8 -5.02 -22.70 -34.75
C SER A 8 -5.42 -21.24 -34.85
N ASP A 9 -5.85 -20.80 -36.03
CA ASP A 9 -6.20 -19.39 -36.26
C ASP A 9 -7.37 -18.93 -35.40
N ARG A 10 -8.34 -19.82 -35.13
CA ARG A 10 -9.41 -19.55 -34.15
C ARG A 10 -8.84 -19.22 -32.76
N ARG A 11 -7.90 -20.02 -32.25
CA ARG A 11 -7.30 -19.77 -30.93
C ARG A 11 -6.48 -18.49 -30.91
N LYS A 12 -5.78 -18.16 -32.01
CA LYS A 12 -5.10 -16.86 -32.13
C LYS A 12 -6.11 -15.72 -32.04
N HIS A 13 -7.23 -15.81 -32.76
CA HIS A 13 -8.29 -14.80 -32.73
C HIS A 13 -8.91 -14.67 -31.34
N ASP A 14 -9.24 -15.79 -30.68
CA ASP A 14 -9.81 -15.78 -29.33
C ASP A 14 -8.85 -15.12 -28.32
N ILE A 15 -7.54 -15.41 -28.42
CA ILE A 15 -6.52 -14.77 -27.56
C ILE A 15 -6.49 -13.26 -27.79
N ILE A 16 -6.45 -12.81 -29.05
CA ILE A 16 -6.42 -11.38 -29.39
C ILE A 16 -7.69 -10.70 -28.90
N ALA A 17 -8.86 -11.27 -29.17
CA ALA A 17 -10.15 -10.71 -28.78
C ALA A 17 -10.29 -10.62 -27.25
N ASN A 18 -9.89 -11.67 -26.53
CA ASN A 18 -9.91 -11.65 -25.06
C ASN A 18 -8.91 -10.64 -24.50
N TYR A 19 -7.70 -10.57 -25.06
CA TYR A 19 -6.72 -9.57 -24.66
C TYR A 19 -7.25 -8.15 -24.84
N CYS A 20 -7.84 -7.83 -25.99
CA CYS A 20 -8.45 -6.52 -26.23
C CYS A 20 -9.58 -6.23 -25.23
N ARG A 21 -10.42 -7.22 -24.90
CA ARG A 21 -11.51 -7.07 -23.92
C ARG A 21 -10.98 -6.85 -22.51
N ASP A 22 -9.99 -7.61 -22.09
CA ASP A 22 -9.38 -7.50 -20.75
C ASP A 22 -8.67 -6.15 -20.56
N PHE A 23 -8.20 -5.53 -21.65
CA PHE A 23 -7.58 -4.20 -21.66
C PHE A 23 -8.55 -3.06 -21.99
N GLU A 24 -9.86 -3.29 -22.07
CA GLU A 24 -10.84 -2.21 -22.11
C GLU A 24 -10.71 -1.34 -20.84
N ALA A 25 -10.87 -0.02 -20.97
CA ALA A 25 -10.67 0.94 -19.87
C ALA A 25 -11.42 0.53 -18.59
N ALA A 26 -12.67 0.08 -18.72
CA ALA A 26 -13.49 -0.38 -17.60
C ALA A 26 -12.87 -1.56 -16.81
N ASN A 27 -12.00 -2.35 -17.42
CA ASN A 27 -11.35 -3.52 -16.82
C ASN A 27 -9.94 -3.24 -16.27
N ILE A 28 -9.37 -2.06 -16.57
CA ILE A 28 -8.04 -1.64 -16.12
C ILE A 28 -8.07 -0.37 -15.26
N ASP A 29 -9.20 0.33 -15.19
CA ASP A 29 -9.34 1.48 -14.31
C ASP A 29 -9.22 1.00 -12.86
N GLU A 30 -8.27 1.59 -12.15
CA GLU A 30 -7.96 1.25 -10.78
C GLU A 30 -8.10 2.48 -9.88
N ALA A 31 -8.49 2.24 -8.63
CA ALA A 31 -8.49 3.26 -7.59
C ALA A 31 -7.98 2.69 -6.27
N GLY A 32 -7.64 3.56 -5.33
CA GLY A 32 -7.21 3.17 -4.00
C GLY A 32 -8.39 2.68 -3.15
N CYS A 33 -8.21 1.57 -2.44
CA CYS A 33 -9.16 1.09 -1.45
C CYS A 33 -9.03 1.88 -0.14
N ALA A 34 -10.13 2.45 0.35
CA ALA A 34 -10.14 3.23 1.60
C ALA A 34 -9.76 2.43 2.85
N VAL A 35 -9.99 1.11 2.87
CA VAL A 35 -9.75 0.27 4.05
C VAL A 35 -8.31 -0.22 4.13
N CYS A 36 -7.66 -0.52 3.00
CA CYS A 36 -6.32 -1.12 2.96
C CYS A 36 -5.26 -0.32 2.18
N GLY A 37 -5.65 0.79 1.54
CA GLY A 37 -4.75 1.66 0.77
C GLY A 37 -4.18 1.05 -0.50
N ARG A 38 -4.58 -0.17 -0.87
CA ARG A 38 -4.09 -0.83 -2.09
C ARG A 38 -4.85 -0.35 -3.31
N LEU A 39 -4.13 -0.21 -4.42
CA LEU A 39 -4.72 -0.04 -5.73
C LEU A 39 -5.51 -1.30 -6.12
N THR A 40 -6.73 -1.14 -6.61
CA THR A 40 -7.61 -2.25 -7.02
C THR A 40 -8.47 -1.81 -8.20
N VAL A 41 -8.71 -2.74 -9.13
CA VAL A 41 -9.57 -2.52 -10.30
C VAL A 41 -11.00 -2.18 -9.85
N LEU A 42 -11.62 -1.20 -10.49
CA LEU A 42 -12.96 -0.72 -10.13
C LEU A 42 -14.01 -1.85 -10.16
N THR A 43 -13.91 -2.77 -11.12
CA THR A 43 -14.77 -3.97 -11.22
C THR A 43 -14.65 -4.93 -10.04
N ASP A 44 -13.54 -4.85 -9.29
CA ASP A 44 -13.32 -5.59 -8.04
C ASP A 44 -13.41 -4.72 -6.78
N SER A 45 -14.22 -3.66 -6.87
CA SER A 45 -14.48 -2.76 -5.75
C SER A 45 -15.96 -2.43 -5.63
N VAL A 46 -16.33 -1.86 -4.48
CA VAL A 46 -17.65 -1.28 -4.22
C VAL A 46 -17.48 0.15 -3.72
N PRO A 47 -18.46 1.04 -3.96
CA PRO A 47 -18.47 2.37 -3.38
C PRO A 47 -18.37 2.32 -1.85
N ILE A 48 -17.59 3.23 -1.26
CA ILE A 48 -17.41 3.27 0.20
C ILE A 48 -18.72 3.51 0.95
N ALA A 49 -19.66 4.25 0.35
CA ALA A 49 -20.98 4.53 0.92
C ALA A 49 -21.83 3.27 1.14
N ASP A 50 -21.55 2.19 0.41
CA ASP A 50 -22.31 0.93 0.47
C ASP A 50 -21.75 -0.04 1.53
N VAL A 51 -20.68 0.34 2.24
CA VAL A 51 -20.00 -0.51 3.21
C VAL A 51 -20.11 0.09 4.61
N ASP A 52 -20.67 -0.67 5.55
CA ASP A 52 -20.62 -0.34 6.97
C ASP A 52 -19.19 -0.51 7.51
N LEU A 53 -18.54 0.59 7.86
CA LEU A 53 -17.17 0.66 8.36
C LEU A 53 -17.09 0.94 9.87
N ASP A 54 -18.23 1.04 10.57
CA ASP A 54 -18.27 1.37 12.01
C ASP A 54 -17.54 0.32 12.85
N PHE A 55 -17.53 -0.92 12.37
CA PHE A 55 -16.72 -2.00 12.93
C PHE A 55 -15.26 -1.59 13.18
N LEU A 56 -14.66 -0.82 12.27
CA LEU A 56 -13.24 -0.43 12.32
C LEU A 56 -12.96 0.64 13.39
N GLN A 57 -13.97 1.36 13.87
CA GLN A 57 -13.82 2.42 14.87
C GLN A 57 -13.26 1.92 16.20
N ARG A 58 -13.43 0.62 16.50
CA ARG A 58 -12.84 -0.02 17.68
C ARG A 58 -11.30 0.05 17.72
N TYR A 59 -10.66 0.15 16.56
CA TYR A 59 -9.19 0.16 16.42
C TYR A 59 -8.61 1.58 16.40
N THR A 60 -9.45 2.60 16.33
CA THR A 60 -9.04 4.01 16.20
C THR A 60 -8.09 4.45 17.31
N LYS A 61 -8.41 4.11 18.57
CA LYS A 61 -7.61 4.50 19.74
C LYS A 61 -6.22 3.87 19.77
N SER A 62 -6.07 2.67 19.21
CA SER A 62 -4.81 1.93 19.20
C SER A 62 -3.91 2.27 18.01
N VAL A 63 -4.48 2.79 16.92
CA VAL A 63 -3.78 2.86 15.63
C VAL A 63 -3.62 4.29 15.12
N THR A 64 -4.57 5.18 15.40
CA THR A 64 -4.48 6.58 14.95
C THR A 64 -3.92 7.48 16.04
N ARG A 65 -3.20 8.52 15.63
CA ARG A 65 -2.68 9.56 16.52
C ARG A 65 -2.77 10.90 15.78
N ALA A 66 -3.40 11.88 16.41
CA ALA A 66 -3.39 13.25 15.93
C ALA A 66 -1.98 13.84 16.02
N GLU A 67 -1.67 14.75 15.09
CA GLU A 67 -0.44 15.55 15.14
C GLU A 67 -0.40 16.34 16.45
N ARG A 68 0.81 16.50 17.00
CA ARG A 68 1.04 17.27 18.22
C ARG A 68 1.95 18.44 17.91
N HIS A 69 1.58 19.61 18.39
CA HIS A 69 2.38 20.82 18.20
C HIS A 69 3.21 21.18 19.44
N ASP A 70 2.92 20.56 20.59
CA ASP A 70 3.66 20.78 21.84
C ASP A 70 3.96 19.46 22.58
N VAL A 71 5.07 19.43 23.31
CA VAL A 71 5.50 18.29 24.15
C VAL A 71 4.56 18.04 25.32
N LYS A 72 3.85 19.06 25.79
CA LYS A 72 2.83 18.97 26.85
C LYS A 72 1.48 18.47 26.36
N GLU A 73 1.26 18.46 25.05
CA GLU A 73 0.01 18.01 24.48
C GLU A 73 -0.20 16.51 24.69
N SER A 74 -1.39 16.13 25.14
CA SER A 74 -1.75 14.71 25.32
C SER A 74 -1.83 14.01 23.96
N VAL A 75 -1.40 12.75 23.89
CA VAL A 75 -1.63 11.92 22.70
C VAL A 75 -3.13 11.64 22.56
N ARG A 76 -3.72 12.04 21.45
CA ARG A 76 -5.14 11.82 21.14
C ARG A 76 -5.29 11.05 19.84
N PRO A 77 -6.28 10.15 19.73
CA PRO A 77 -6.61 9.50 18.46
C PRO A 77 -7.32 10.47 17.51
N ILE A 78 -7.36 10.13 16.22
CA ILE A 78 -8.13 10.86 15.22
C ILE A 78 -9.55 10.32 15.22
N ASP A 79 -10.56 11.18 15.17
CA ASP A 79 -11.95 10.73 15.17
C ASP A 79 -12.34 9.97 13.89
N GLY A 80 -13.14 8.92 14.08
CA GLY A 80 -13.69 8.06 13.03
C GLY A 80 -12.91 6.74 12.83
N PRO A 81 -13.37 5.88 11.91
CA PRO A 81 -12.66 4.66 11.57
C PRO A 81 -11.31 4.99 10.89
N PRO A 82 -10.26 4.19 11.11
CA PRO A 82 -8.96 4.36 10.45
C PRO A 82 -9.05 3.93 8.97
N ILE A 83 -9.53 4.84 8.12
CA ILE A 83 -9.71 4.69 6.68
C ILE A 83 -9.10 5.86 5.91
N ASP A 84 -8.63 5.62 4.70
CA ASP A 84 -8.19 6.69 3.82
C ASP A 84 -9.40 7.46 3.30
N LYS A 85 -9.51 8.72 3.74
CA LYS A 85 -10.63 9.62 3.42
C LYS A 85 -10.59 10.14 1.98
N MET A 86 -9.45 10.02 1.30
CA MET A 86 -9.30 10.44 -0.10
C MET A 86 -9.78 9.37 -1.09
N CYS A 87 -9.93 8.13 -0.61
CA CYS A 87 -10.40 7.01 -1.42
C CYS A 87 -11.93 6.91 -1.41
N THR A 88 -12.53 6.65 -2.57
CA THR A 88 -14.00 6.56 -2.75
C THR A 88 -14.51 5.12 -2.84
N ILE A 89 -13.61 4.14 -2.94
CA ILE A 89 -13.95 2.72 -3.13
C ILE A 89 -13.38 1.84 -2.01
N VAL A 90 -13.95 0.65 -1.86
CA VAL A 90 -13.45 -0.42 -1.00
C VAL A 90 -13.36 -1.70 -1.84
N CYS A 91 -12.20 -2.37 -1.83
CA CYS A 91 -12.04 -3.62 -2.57
C CYS A 91 -12.91 -4.74 -1.99
N LYS A 92 -13.39 -5.66 -2.83
CA LYS A 92 -14.30 -6.74 -2.41
C LYS A 92 -13.76 -7.59 -1.26
N SER A 93 -12.44 -7.82 -1.23
CA SER A 93 -11.80 -8.57 -0.14
C SER A 93 -11.96 -7.87 1.22
N CYS A 94 -11.77 -6.55 1.28
CA CYS A 94 -11.98 -5.78 2.51
C CYS A 94 -13.46 -5.72 2.88
N THR A 95 -14.34 -5.53 1.89
CA THR A 95 -15.79 -5.51 2.12
C THR A 95 -16.28 -6.82 2.76
N GLN A 96 -15.84 -7.97 2.22
CA GLN A 96 -16.20 -9.29 2.77
C GLN A 96 -15.72 -9.50 4.21
N ASP A 97 -14.48 -9.10 4.51
CA ASP A 97 -13.93 -9.22 5.86
C ASP A 97 -14.66 -8.28 6.85
N VAL A 98 -14.89 -7.03 6.47
CA VAL A 98 -15.55 -6.03 7.34
C VAL A 98 -17.01 -6.39 7.60
N GLN A 99 -17.77 -6.83 6.59
CA GLN A 99 -19.15 -7.30 6.76
C GLN A 99 -19.25 -8.49 7.73
N ARG A 100 -18.21 -9.35 7.76
CA ARG A 100 -18.09 -10.46 8.71
C ARG A 100 -17.55 -10.02 10.08
N LYS A 101 -17.40 -8.72 10.32
CA LYS A 101 -16.80 -8.15 11.54
C LYS A 101 -15.41 -8.73 11.81
N LYS A 102 -14.62 -8.92 10.75
CA LYS A 102 -13.24 -9.39 10.79
C LYS A 102 -12.31 -8.28 10.30
N LEU A 103 -11.19 -8.10 10.99
CA LEU A 103 -10.17 -7.13 10.60
C LEU A 103 -9.43 -7.63 9.34
N PRO A 104 -9.48 -6.91 8.20
CA PRO A 104 -8.73 -7.30 7.02
C PRO A 104 -7.22 -7.22 7.28
N LYS A 105 -6.46 -8.21 6.78
CA LYS A 105 -5.02 -8.36 7.07
C LYS A 105 -4.20 -7.11 6.75
N MET A 106 -4.53 -6.44 5.65
CA MET A 106 -3.81 -5.28 5.14
C MET A 106 -4.58 -3.98 5.42
N SER A 107 -5.55 -3.99 6.33
CA SER A 107 -6.28 -2.77 6.65
C SER A 107 -5.37 -1.76 7.33
N LEU A 108 -5.62 -0.48 7.09
CA LEU A 108 -5.02 0.62 7.84
C LEU A 108 -5.32 0.48 9.35
N ALA A 109 -6.49 -0.07 9.71
CA ALA A 109 -6.88 -0.43 11.06
C ALA A 109 -5.98 -1.50 11.73
N ASN A 110 -5.14 -2.21 10.97
CA ASN A 110 -4.24 -3.25 11.47
C ASN A 110 -2.82 -2.72 11.73
N GLY A 111 -2.70 -1.51 12.29
CA GLY A 111 -1.41 -0.87 12.57
C GLY A 111 -0.65 -0.36 11.33
N LEU A 112 -1.32 -0.30 10.18
CA LEU A 112 -0.76 0.19 8.91
C LEU A 112 -1.15 1.65 8.62
N TRP A 113 -1.83 2.31 9.56
CA TRP A 113 -2.19 3.72 9.49
C TRP A 113 -0.96 4.61 9.63
N LEU A 114 -0.68 5.39 8.59
CA LEU A 114 0.33 6.45 8.63
C LEU A 114 -0.30 7.85 8.77
N GLY A 115 -1.57 7.98 8.37
CA GLY A 115 -2.23 9.28 8.25
C GLY A 115 -1.70 10.08 7.05
N GLU A 116 -2.14 11.33 6.95
CA GLU A 116 -1.60 12.24 5.96
C GLU A 116 -0.21 12.69 6.35
N VAL A 117 0.68 12.81 5.35
CA VAL A 117 1.99 13.41 5.57
C VAL A 117 1.81 14.90 5.85
N PRO A 118 2.26 15.41 7.02
CA PRO A 118 2.16 16.84 7.35
C PRO A 118 2.80 17.72 6.28
N PRO A 119 2.24 18.93 6.02
CA PRO A 119 2.78 19.85 4.99
C PRO A 119 4.28 20.14 5.18
N ILE A 120 4.70 20.32 6.42
CA ILE A 120 6.10 20.58 6.80
C ILE A 120 7.02 19.44 6.33
N LEU A 121 6.54 18.19 6.33
CA LEU A 121 7.32 17.04 5.85
C LEU A 121 7.24 16.83 4.33
N LYS A 122 6.18 17.34 3.68
CA LYS A 122 6.02 17.28 2.21
C LYS A 122 6.99 18.21 1.49
N GLU A 123 7.29 19.37 2.08
CA GLU A 123 8.09 20.43 1.46
C GLU A 123 9.60 20.35 1.74
N LEU A 124 10.04 19.36 2.53
CA LEU A 124 11.46 19.20 2.85
C LEU A 124 12.30 18.90 1.61
N THR A 125 13.41 19.63 1.50
CA THR A 125 14.48 19.31 0.56
C THR A 125 15.06 17.92 0.85
N PHE A 126 15.77 17.35 -0.12
CA PHE A 126 16.43 16.07 0.05
C PHE A 126 17.41 16.08 1.25
N ALA A 127 18.14 17.17 1.45
CA ALA A 127 19.06 17.33 2.56
C ALA A 127 18.33 17.35 3.91
N GLU A 128 17.23 18.10 4.03
CA GLU A 128 16.43 18.16 5.25
C GLU A 128 15.77 16.82 5.58
N ARG A 129 15.25 16.11 4.57
CA ARG A 129 14.75 14.74 4.74
C ARG A 129 15.81 13.81 5.33
N LEU A 130 17.04 13.89 4.85
CA LEU A 130 18.16 13.09 5.35
C LEU A 130 18.52 13.47 6.80
N LEU A 131 18.43 14.76 7.14
CA LEU A 131 18.72 15.27 8.48
C LEU A 131 17.69 14.77 9.52
N ILE A 132 16.40 14.84 9.22
CA ILE A 132 15.33 14.46 10.16
C ILE A 132 14.98 12.96 10.16
N ALA A 133 15.54 12.18 9.22
CA ALA A 133 15.29 10.76 9.13
C ALA A 133 15.75 10.04 10.41
N LYS A 134 14.79 9.53 11.20
CA LYS A 134 15.07 8.68 12.36
C LYS A 134 15.82 7.41 11.97
N VAL A 135 15.50 6.85 10.80
CA VAL A 135 16.15 5.65 10.26
C VAL A 135 16.75 6.03 8.92
N ARG A 136 18.08 5.94 8.81
CA ARG A 136 18.80 6.14 7.56
C ARG A 136 19.11 4.79 6.93
N THR A 137 18.59 4.55 5.74
CA THR A 137 18.91 3.32 5.00
C THR A 137 20.33 3.42 4.49
N ASN A 138 21.28 2.85 5.24
CA ASN A 138 22.69 2.88 4.88
C ASN A 138 23.04 1.89 3.76
N LYS A 139 22.20 0.88 3.50
CA LYS A 139 22.42 -0.16 2.48
C LYS A 139 21.07 -0.67 1.94
N PHE A 140 20.95 -0.78 0.63
CA PHE A 140 19.88 -1.53 -0.03
C PHE A 140 20.46 -2.83 -0.57
N ALA A 141 20.01 -3.96 -0.04
CA ALA A 141 20.34 -5.28 -0.58
C ALA A 141 19.10 -5.84 -1.27
N VAL A 142 19.12 -5.88 -2.61
CA VAL A 142 18.05 -6.45 -3.40
C VAL A 142 18.46 -7.86 -3.80
N LYS A 143 17.69 -8.86 -3.38
CA LYS A 143 17.81 -10.22 -3.88
C LYS A 143 16.99 -10.32 -5.17
N VAL A 144 17.65 -10.55 -6.29
CA VAL A 144 16.98 -10.82 -7.57
C VAL A 144 16.50 -12.27 -7.54
N ASP A 145 15.17 -12.49 -7.53
CA ASP A 145 14.57 -13.82 -7.38
C ASP A 145 14.40 -14.58 -8.71
N SER A 146 14.76 -13.97 -9.86
CA SER A 146 14.78 -14.67 -11.15
C SER A 146 15.98 -14.26 -12.02
N GLY A 147 16.97 -15.15 -12.10
CA GLY A 147 18.15 -15.00 -12.94
C GLY A 147 19.30 -15.84 -12.41
N MET A 148 19.77 -16.80 -13.20
CA MET A 148 20.91 -17.65 -12.87
C MET A 148 22.17 -16.83 -12.56
N HIS A 149 22.91 -17.31 -11.55
CA HIS A 149 24.21 -16.87 -11.02
C HIS A 149 24.21 -15.78 -9.93
N LYS A 150 24.75 -16.16 -8.78
CA LYS A 150 25.14 -15.31 -7.64
C LYS A 150 25.86 -14.06 -8.16
N THR A 151 25.27 -12.88 -7.97
CA THR A 151 25.94 -11.61 -8.27
C THR A 151 26.96 -11.32 -7.16
N LYS A 152 28.25 -11.33 -7.48
CA LYS A 152 29.29 -10.72 -6.63
C LYS A 152 29.39 -9.24 -7.04
N CYS A 153 29.11 -8.31 -6.14
CA CYS A 153 29.34 -6.89 -6.37
C CYS A 153 30.26 -6.30 -5.29
N ASN A 154 31.06 -5.32 -5.66
CA ASN A 154 31.82 -4.51 -4.72
C ASN A 154 30.89 -3.41 -4.20
N ILE A 155 30.74 -3.33 -2.87
CA ILE A 155 29.95 -2.29 -2.21
C ILE A 155 30.92 -1.30 -1.59
N ILE A 156 30.89 -0.05 -2.05
CA ILE A 156 31.50 1.07 -1.33
C ILE A 156 30.39 1.63 -0.43
N ALA A 157 30.47 1.33 0.86
CA ALA A 157 29.57 1.87 1.86
C ALA A 157 30.35 2.85 2.74
N PHE A 158 29.86 4.09 2.82
CA PHE A 158 30.37 5.08 3.75
C PHE A 158 29.68 4.88 5.10
N GLU A 159 30.46 4.87 6.17
CA GLU A 159 29.93 4.82 7.52
C GLU A 159 29.30 6.17 7.86
N ASN A 160 27.98 6.20 7.99
CA ASN A 160 27.28 7.33 8.58
C ASN A 160 27.03 6.98 10.06
N PRO A 161 27.48 7.80 11.02
CA PRO A 161 27.21 7.57 12.43
C PRO A 161 25.70 7.76 12.67
N VAL A 162 24.97 6.66 12.67
CA VAL A 162 23.55 6.62 13.03
C VAL A 162 23.47 6.08 14.45
N PRO A 163 22.85 6.80 15.40
CA PRO A 163 22.64 6.28 16.74
C PRO A 163 21.81 4.99 16.67
N GLN A 164 22.26 3.96 17.37
CA GLN A 164 21.51 2.71 17.47
C GLN A 164 20.21 2.97 18.23
N ILE A 165 19.08 2.93 17.53
CA ILE A 165 17.76 2.96 18.13
C ILE A 165 17.46 1.53 18.60
N TYR A 166 18.04 1.12 19.71
CA TYR A 166 17.60 -0.07 20.44
C TYR A 166 16.88 0.40 21.71
N GLU A 167 15.64 -0.09 21.89
CA GLU A 167 15.02 -0.25 23.22
C GLU A 167 15.20 -1.70 23.66
#